data_AF-A0A3E1NM75-F1
#
_entry.id   AF-A0A3E1NM75-F1
#
_cell.length_a   1.000
_cell.length_b   1.000
_cell.length_c   1.000
_cell.angle_alpha   90.00
_cell.angle_beta   90.00
_cell.angle_gamma   90.00
#
_symmetry.space_group_name_H-M   'P 1'
#
loop_
_entity.id
_entity.type
_entity.pdbx_description
1 polymer ?
#
loop_
_entity_poly.entity_id
_entity_poly.type
_entity_poly.pdbx_seq_one_letter_code
_entity_poly.pdbx_strand_id
1 'polypeptide(L)'
;MKLTLALAAVLLFTTCACNQHTTRTNTTDTGSNPAATRTATPAAAGFSESFETGTKNSYAEGTINLSTGSWHFTDALLGNLHTDVKNGSQSARIRSNGKLSMQFDYTGSAGTVTIAHARFGSDGNSSWQLWYSTNGGSSYTQAGSTITTAGNGLQTARFPLHTSGTLRLEIRKTDGSNSRLNIDDITINGTGQGDSTTTPPPPPPPSSGSGKKFLFDATKAETAGNADWVIDEDGSPQRVPTPAQNTVTSATAETYWTGALSSWGIALAKAGHTVETLPAGTAITYGNSSNPQDLSNYDVFVIDEPNTLFTASEKTAILNFVNHGGGLFMIADHNISDRNNDGHDSPNIWNDLMTNNSVQNNPFGFSIDLTNISELSTNVLTGNSTNPLLHGSQGNVTKLEFNNGSTITINPSANAAVQGLVWQGGYAQNNTHIMCASSAFGTGRVFVVTDSSPIDDGTGAQGNHLYVAWPLYSHTQLFMNASLWLAKLQ
;
A
#
# COMPACT_ATOMS: atom_id res chain seq x y z
N MET A 1 -7.39 87.50 -14.88
CA MET A 1 -8.78 87.98 -14.76
C MET A 1 -9.71 86.90 -15.32
N LYS A 2 -10.56 86.34 -14.44
CA LYS A 2 -11.76 85.49 -14.65
C LYS A 2 -11.54 84.07 -15.23
N LEU A 3 -11.71 83.01 -14.42
CA LEU A 3 -12.95 82.25 -14.08
C LEU A 3 -13.31 81.26 -15.21
N THR A 4 -13.61 79.97 -15.04
CA THR A 4 -14.45 79.32 -14.01
C THR A 4 -14.31 77.79 -14.11
N LEU A 5 -14.45 77.09 -12.97
CA LEU A 5 -14.71 75.65 -12.83
C LEU A 5 -16.07 75.26 -13.43
N ALA A 6 -16.19 74.04 -13.96
CA ALA A 6 -17.43 73.25 -13.92
C ALA A 6 -17.12 71.75 -13.85
N LEU A 7 -17.75 71.11 -12.88
CA LEU A 7 -17.65 69.72 -12.42
C LEU A 7 -18.85 68.93 -12.99
N ALA A 8 -18.71 67.65 -13.35
CA ALA A 8 -19.61 66.56 -12.91
C ALA A 8 -19.47 65.23 -13.70
N ALA A 9 -19.34 64.16 -12.90
CA ALA A 9 -19.92 62.82 -13.02
C ALA A 9 -19.56 61.91 -14.21
N VAL A 10 -18.66 60.95 -13.95
CA VAL A 10 -18.57 59.68 -14.69
C VAL A 10 -19.04 58.55 -13.76
N LEU A 11 -20.09 57.84 -14.16
CA LEU A 11 -20.58 56.62 -13.54
C LEU A 11 -19.98 55.44 -14.33
N LEU A 12 -19.10 54.64 -13.72
CA LEU A 12 -18.59 53.40 -14.31
C LEU A 12 -19.52 52.23 -13.96
N PHE A 13 -20.08 51.59 -15.00
CA PHE A 13 -20.51 50.19 -14.95
C PHE A 13 -19.64 49.42 -15.96
N THR A 14 -18.82 48.49 -15.47
CA THR A 14 -18.04 47.56 -16.29
C THR A 14 -18.76 46.21 -16.35
N THR A 15 -19.21 45.83 -17.55
CA THR A 15 -19.52 44.45 -17.93
C THR A 15 -18.42 43.96 -18.86
N CYS A 16 -17.75 42.86 -18.53
CA CYS A 16 -16.85 42.18 -19.47
C CYS A 16 -17.55 40.93 -20.01
N ALA A 17 -17.73 40.90 -21.33
CA ALA A 17 -18.07 39.72 -22.09
C ALA A 17 -16.97 39.44 -23.13
N CYS A 18 -16.82 38.15 -23.40
CA CYS A 18 -15.87 37.43 -24.23
C CYS A 18 -15.74 37.97 -25.66
N ASN A 19 -14.57 37.81 -26.28
CA ASN A 19 -14.42 37.94 -27.72
C ASN A 19 -13.60 36.79 -28.32
N GLN A 20 -14.19 36.12 -29.30
CA GLN A 20 -13.57 35.10 -30.15
C GLN A 20 -12.79 35.77 -31.29
N HIS A 21 -11.72 35.13 -31.79
CA HIS A 21 -11.25 35.43 -33.15
C HIS A 21 -10.53 34.26 -33.85
N THR A 22 -11.29 33.64 -34.76
CA THR A 22 -10.99 33.20 -36.15
C THR A 22 -9.59 32.73 -36.60
N THR A 23 -9.59 31.55 -37.22
CA THR A 23 -8.54 30.82 -37.95
C THR A 23 -8.10 31.44 -39.30
N ARG A 24 -6.81 31.27 -39.67
CA ARG A 24 -6.33 31.14 -41.06
C ARG A 24 -5.10 30.21 -41.15
N THR A 25 -5.05 29.39 -42.20
CA THR A 25 -4.02 28.41 -42.58
C THR A 25 -3.03 28.97 -43.62
N ASN A 26 -1.74 28.60 -43.56
CA ASN A 26 -0.96 28.08 -44.70
C ASN A 26 0.50 27.67 -44.37
N THR A 27 0.80 26.40 -44.69
CA THR A 27 1.99 25.79 -45.35
C THR A 27 3.43 25.99 -44.84
N THR A 28 3.98 24.86 -44.36
CA THR A 28 5.34 24.25 -44.47
C THR A 28 6.50 25.00 -45.14
N ASP A 29 7.65 25.08 -44.45
CA ASP A 29 8.96 24.63 -44.97
C ASP A 29 9.89 24.16 -43.83
N THR A 30 10.68 23.15 -44.15
CA THR A 30 11.49 22.27 -43.32
C THR A 30 12.86 22.84 -42.94
N GLY A 31 13.23 22.73 -41.66
CA GLY A 31 14.59 22.91 -41.17
C GLY A 31 14.90 21.86 -40.10
N SER A 32 15.63 20.83 -40.49
CA SER A 32 16.03 19.68 -39.68
C SER A 32 17.17 20.03 -38.72
N ASN A 33 16.99 19.70 -37.42
CA ASN A 33 18.10 19.51 -36.48
C ASN A 33 17.95 18.08 -35.90
N PRO A 34 18.99 17.23 -35.90
CA PRO A 34 18.84 15.81 -35.71
C PRO A 34 18.51 15.45 -34.25
N ALA A 35 17.40 14.74 -34.08
CA ALA A 35 17.05 14.08 -32.83
C ALA A 35 18.12 13.03 -32.49
N ALA A 36 18.73 13.16 -31.32
CA ALA A 36 19.56 12.13 -30.74
C ALA A 36 18.72 10.85 -30.60
N THR A 37 19.02 9.87 -31.44
CA THR A 37 18.43 8.53 -31.39
C THR A 37 18.94 7.85 -30.12
N ARG A 38 18.17 7.95 -29.03
CA ARG A 38 18.33 7.03 -27.91
C ARG A 38 17.83 5.67 -28.38
N THR A 39 18.75 4.79 -28.71
CA THR A 39 18.49 3.36 -28.86
C THR A 39 17.86 2.87 -27.56
N ALA A 40 16.56 2.58 -27.60
CA ALA A 40 15.89 1.86 -26.52
C ALA A 40 16.60 0.51 -26.36
N THR A 41 17.24 0.31 -25.21
CA THR A 41 17.65 -1.02 -24.78
C THR A 41 16.36 -1.86 -24.66
N PRO A 42 16.30 -3.08 -25.22
CA PRO A 42 15.12 -3.90 -25.07
C PRO A 42 14.83 -4.10 -23.58
N ALA A 43 13.60 -3.82 -23.15
CA ALA A 43 13.13 -4.23 -21.84
C ALA A 43 13.33 -5.76 -21.73
N ALA A 44 14.00 -6.22 -20.67
CA ALA A 44 14.12 -7.64 -20.42
C ALA A 44 12.70 -8.23 -20.28
N ALA A 45 12.39 -9.25 -21.07
CA ALA A 45 11.12 -9.96 -20.97
C ALA A 45 10.96 -10.50 -19.54
N GLY A 46 9.79 -10.29 -18.93
CA GLY A 46 9.45 -10.91 -17.65
C GLY A 46 9.55 -12.44 -17.78
N PHE A 47 10.06 -13.10 -16.73
CA PHE A 47 10.11 -14.56 -16.69
C PHE A 47 8.76 -15.10 -16.22
N SER A 48 8.17 -16.04 -16.96
CA SER A 48 6.96 -16.75 -16.54
C SER A 48 6.99 -18.22 -16.99
N GLU A 49 6.94 -19.16 -16.04
CA GLU A 49 6.83 -20.60 -16.27
C GLU A 49 5.47 -21.10 -15.78
N SER A 50 4.62 -21.53 -16.70
CA SER A 50 3.27 -22.04 -16.42
C SER A 50 3.17 -23.56 -16.43
N PHE A 51 4.28 -24.28 -16.65
CA PHE A 51 4.31 -25.74 -16.78
C PHE A 51 3.47 -26.35 -17.92
N GLU A 52 2.88 -25.54 -18.79
CA GLU A 52 1.99 -25.98 -19.88
C GLU A 52 2.71 -26.64 -21.08
N THR A 53 4.03 -26.82 -20.98
CA THR A 53 4.84 -27.43 -22.03
C THR A 53 5.62 -28.63 -21.50
N GLY A 54 6.02 -29.54 -22.40
CA GLY A 54 6.72 -30.75 -22.02
C GLY A 54 5.81 -31.81 -21.41
N THR A 55 6.41 -32.95 -21.05
CA THR A 55 5.70 -34.09 -20.47
C THR A 55 6.63 -34.84 -19.53
N LYS A 56 6.16 -35.11 -18.30
CA LYS A 56 6.87 -35.92 -17.32
C LYS A 56 5.85 -36.62 -16.43
N ASN A 57 5.48 -37.85 -16.77
CA ASN A 57 4.35 -38.53 -16.12
C ASN A 57 4.77 -39.45 -14.95
N SER A 58 6.03 -39.38 -14.50
CA SER A 58 6.56 -40.22 -13.43
C SER A 58 7.34 -39.40 -12.39
N TYR A 59 7.33 -39.87 -11.14
CA TYR A 59 8.08 -39.27 -10.03
C TYR A 59 9.58 -39.57 -10.05
N ALA A 60 10.04 -40.49 -10.89
CA ALA A 60 11.47 -40.81 -11.02
C ALA A 60 12.25 -39.55 -11.41
N GLU A 61 13.44 -39.35 -10.88
CA GLU A 61 14.22 -38.15 -11.16
C GLU A 61 14.51 -37.96 -12.66
N GLY A 62 14.46 -36.71 -13.15
CA GLY A 62 14.80 -36.42 -14.53
C GLY A 62 14.66 -34.95 -14.93
N THR A 63 15.39 -34.57 -15.98
CA THR A 63 15.35 -33.24 -16.59
C THR A 63 14.35 -33.20 -17.75
N ILE A 64 13.58 -32.12 -17.84
CA ILE A 64 12.66 -31.82 -18.95
C ILE A 64 12.88 -30.39 -19.46
N ASN A 65 12.52 -30.15 -20.71
CA ASN A 65 12.52 -28.81 -21.29
C ASN A 65 11.10 -28.26 -21.25
N LEU A 66 10.95 -27.09 -20.62
CA LEU A 66 9.73 -26.30 -20.55
C LEU A 66 9.90 -25.03 -21.39
N SER A 67 8.89 -24.16 -21.38
CA SER A 67 8.87 -22.92 -22.16
C SER A 67 9.94 -21.94 -21.72
N THR A 68 10.27 -21.92 -20.42
CA THR A 68 11.32 -21.05 -19.88
C THR A 68 12.73 -21.61 -20.00
N GLY A 69 12.87 -22.93 -20.14
CA GLY A 69 14.16 -23.60 -20.23
C GLY A 69 14.16 -24.99 -19.62
N SER A 70 15.36 -25.48 -19.30
CA SER A 70 15.53 -26.83 -18.77
C SER A 70 15.34 -26.87 -17.25
N TRP A 71 14.49 -27.77 -16.78
CA TRP A 71 14.18 -27.96 -15.36
C TRP A 71 14.43 -29.40 -14.94
N HIS A 72 15.04 -29.58 -13.78
CA HIS A 72 15.29 -30.88 -13.18
C HIS A 72 14.31 -31.15 -12.05
N PHE A 73 13.64 -32.28 -12.12
CA PHE A 73 12.57 -32.69 -11.21
C PHE A 73 13.03 -33.93 -10.43
N THR A 74 13.01 -33.85 -9.10
CA THR A 74 13.29 -34.96 -8.18
C THR A 74 12.02 -35.25 -7.38
N ASP A 75 11.54 -36.51 -7.34
CA ASP A 75 10.25 -36.87 -6.70
C ASP A 75 9.09 -35.94 -7.13
N ALA A 76 9.11 -35.56 -8.41
CA ALA A 76 8.14 -34.67 -9.01
C ALA A 76 7.83 -35.06 -10.45
N LEU A 77 6.65 -34.65 -10.91
CA LEU A 77 6.11 -34.91 -12.24
C LEU A 77 5.26 -33.72 -12.73
N LEU A 78 4.88 -33.70 -14.01
CA LEU A 78 3.82 -32.83 -14.54
C LEU A 78 2.49 -33.60 -14.51
N GLY A 79 1.52 -33.09 -13.74
CA GLY A 79 0.26 -33.75 -13.43
C GLY A 79 -0.94 -33.06 -14.08
N ASN A 80 -1.82 -33.85 -14.68
CA ASN A 80 -3.04 -33.37 -15.35
C ASN A 80 -4.31 -34.10 -14.88
N LEU A 81 -4.26 -34.79 -13.73
CA LEU A 81 -5.43 -35.44 -13.15
C LEU A 81 -6.46 -34.40 -12.72
N HIS A 82 -7.72 -34.80 -12.58
CA HIS A 82 -8.76 -33.88 -12.10
C HIS A 82 -8.51 -33.36 -10.67
N THR A 83 -7.71 -34.08 -9.88
CA THR A 83 -7.30 -33.70 -8.52
C THR A 83 -6.02 -32.87 -8.48
N ASP A 84 -5.32 -32.73 -9.61
CA ASP A 84 -4.27 -31.72 -9.75
C ASP A 84 -4.93 -30.36 -9.82
N VAL A 85 -4.61 -29.52 -8.85
CA VAL A 85 -4.97 -28.11 -8.87
C VAL A 85 -3.98 -27.40 -9.78
N LYS A 86 -4.50 -26.69 -10.78
CA LYS A 86 -3.72 -26.16 -11.90
C LYS A 86 -4.45 -25.01 -12.59
N ASN A 87 -3.71 -24.15 -13.27
CA ASN A 87 -4.20 -23.14 -14.18
C ASN A 87 -3.79 -23.55 -15.60
N GLY A 88 -4.76 -23.93 -16.43
CA GLY A 88 -4.50 -24.58 -17.72
C GLY A 88 -4.62 -26.10 -17.63
N SER A 89 -3.72 -26.81 -18.31
CA SER A 89 -3.84 -28.24 -18.60
C SER A 89 -3.05 -29.10 -17.63
N GLN A 90 -1.96 -28.60 -17.04
CA GLN A 90 -1.12 -29.36 -16.10
C GLN A 90 -0.40 -28.47 -15.10
N SER A 91 -0.05 -29.02 -13.93
CA SER A 91 0.83 -28.34 -12.96
C SER A 91 1.95 -29.28 -12.51
N ALA A 92 3.02 -28.73 -11.94
CA ALA A 92 4.04 -29.56 -11.32
C ALA A 92 3.50 -30.17 -10.03
N ARG A 93 3.68 -31.48 -9.83
CA ARG A 93 3.25 -32.20 -8.63
C ARG A 93 4.44 -32.83 -7.93
N ILE A 94 4.69 -32.43 -6.69
CA ILE A 94 5.83 -32.82 -5.85
C ILE A 94 5.34 -33.68 -4.68
N ARG A 95 6.13 -34.66 -4.23
CA ARG A 95 5.89 -35.45 -3.01
C ARG A 95 7.18 -35.63 -2.21
N SER A 96 7.10 -36.24 -1.02
CA SER A 96 8.27 -36.57 -0.20
C SER A 96 9.11 -35.31 0.08
N ASN A 97 10.42 -35.36 -0.16
CA ASN A 97 11.33 -34.21 -0.16
C ASN A 97 11.70 -33.79 -1.59
N GLY A 98 10.76 -33.92 -2.53
CA GLY A 98 10.97 -33.63 -3.93
C GLY A 98 11.29 -32.16 -4.20
N LYS A 99 11.82 -31.91 -5.41
CA LYS A 99 12.37 -30.62 -5.80
C LYS A 99 12.14 -30.32 -7.29
N LEU A 100 11.93 -29.05 -7.59
CA LEU A 100 12.03 -28.48 -8.94
C LEU A 100 13.23 -27.54 -8.99
N SER A 101 14.16 -27.76 -9.92
CA SER A 101 15.39 -26.97 -10.06
C SER A 101 15.52 -26.38 -11.47
N MET A 102 15.72 -25.07 -11.57
CA MET A 102 16.15 -24.44 -12.82
C MET A 102 17.57 -24.91 -13.17
N GLN A 103 17.78 -25.33 -14.42
CA GLN A 103 19.09 -25.71 -14.97
C GLN A 103 19.67 -24.66 -15.92
N PHE A 104 19.11 -23.46 -15.89
CA PHE A 104 19.54 -22.30 -16.66
C PHE A 104 19.50 -21.06 -15.78
N ASP A 105 20.23 -20.04 -16.20
CA ASP A 105 20.31 -18.77 -15.50
C ASP A 105 19.28 -17.80 -16.06
N TYR A 106 18.42 -17.28 -15.18
CA TYR A 106 17.73 -16.04 -15.47
C TYR A 106 18.74 -14.89 -15.33
N THR A 107 18.87 -14.06 -16.37
CA THR A 107 19.73 -12.88 -16.36
C THR A 107 18.84 -11.64 -16.37
N GLY A 108 18.72 -11.00 -15.21
CA GLY A 108 17.88 -9.83 -15.03
C GLY A 108 17.94 -9.33 -13.59
N SER A 109 17.09 -8.37 -13.25
CA SER A 109 16.81 -8.10 -11.85
C SER A 109 15.65 -8.98 -11.39
N ALA A 110 15.71 -9.50 -10.18
CA ALA A 110 14.61 -10.22 -9.55
C ALA A 110 14.18 -9.41 -8.33
N GLY A 111 13.11 -8.62 -8.50
CA GLY A 111 12.44 -7.93 -7.41
C GLY A 111 11.64 -8.93 -6.58
N THR A 112 10.68 -9.60 -7.22
CA THR A 112 9.77 -10.55 -6.56
C THR A 112 9.62 -11.81 -7.39
N VAL A 113 9.68 -12.97 -6.73
CA VAL A 113 9.27 -14.25 -7.30
C VAL A 113 7.90 -14.61 -6.76
N THR A 114 6.96 -14.93 -7.66
CA THR A 114 5.64 -15.44 -7.28
C THR A 114 5.48 -16.87 -7.75
N ILE A 115 4.84 -17.71 -6.94
CA ILE A 115 4.66 -19.14 -7.23
C ILE A 115 3.25 -19.51 -6.79
N ALA A 116 2.43 -20.03 -7.72
CA ALA A 116 1.15 -20.61 -7.34
C ALA A 116 1.37 -22.02 -6.76
N HIS A 117 0.63 -22.35 -5.70
CA HIS A 117 0.73 -23.62 -5.00
C HIS A 117 -0.61 -24.06 -4.43
N ALA A 118 -0.82 -25.38 -4.34
CA ALA A 118 -2.04 -25.95 -3.81
C ALA A 118 -1.82 -27.39 -3.31
N ARG A 119 -2.72 -27.85 -2.44
CA ARG A 119 -2.76 -29.22 -1.96
C ARG A 119 -3.41 -30.10 -3.03
N PHE A 120 -2.77 -31.21 -3.35
CA PHE A 120 -3.34 -32.18 -4.27
C PHE A 120 -4.57 -32.86 -3.67
N GLY A 121 -5.73 -32.72 -4.31
CA GLY A 121 -7.00 -33.32 -3.88
C GLY A 121 -7.25 -33.17 -2.37
N SER A 122 -7.37 -34.32 -1.69
CA SER A 122 -7.59 -34.42 -0.24
C SER A 122 -6.37 -34.91 0.54
N ASP A 123 -5.16 -34.81 -0.01
CA ASP A 123 -3.93 -35.16 0.71
C ASP A 123 -3.76 -34.28 1.97
N GLY A 124 -2.77 -34.58 2.81
CA GLY A 124 -2.42 -33.75 3.97
C GLY A 124 -1.70 -32.45 3.57
N ASN A 125 -1.50 -31.56 4.54
CA ASN A 125 -0.75 -30.32 4.33
C ASN A 125 0.70 -30.62 3.89
N SER A 126 1.28 -29.71 3.12
CA SER A 126 2.68 -29.80 2.69
C SER A 126 3.46 -28.55 3.02
N SER A 127 4.66 -28.69 3.58
CA SER A 127 5.61 -27.60 3.79
C SER A 127 6.68 -27.57 2.71
N TRP A 128 7.00 -26.38 2.23
CA TRP A 128 7.99 -26.19 1.17
C TRP A 128 8.68 -24.81 1.28
N GLN A 129 9.81 -24.67 0.59
CA GLN A 129 10.66 -23.49 0.64
C GLN A 129 11.08 -23.10 -0.78
N LEU A 130 11.15 -21.80 -1.04
CA LEU A 130 11.88 -21.28 -2.19
C LEU A 130 13.35 -21.09 -1.83
N TRP A 131 14.23 -21.52 -2.71
CA TRP A 131 15.67 -21.33 -2.63
C TRP A 131 16.16 -20.69 -3.91
N TYR A 132 17.18 -19.86 -3.81
CA TYR A 132 17.76 -19.19 -4.96
C TYR A 132 19.28 -19.23 -4.94
N SER A 133 19.88 -19.21 -6.13
CA SER A 133 21.32 -19.17 -6.35
C SER A 133 21.68 -17.97 -7.21
N THR A 134 22.69 -17.22 -6.80
CA THR A 134 23.27 -16.10 -7.57
C THR A 134 24.61 -16.46 -8.21
N ASN A 135 25.04 -17.71 -8.10
CA ASN A 135 26.35 -18.21 -8.57
C ASN A 135 26.20 -19.46 -9.46
N GLY A 136 25.21 -19.45 -10.35
CA GLY A 136 25.01 -20.49 -11.37
C GLY A 136 24.65 -21.87 -10.81
N GLY A 137 24.04 -21.93 -9.62
CA GLY A 137 23.66 -23.18 -8.96
C GLY A 137 24.74 -23.80 -8.05
N SER A 138 25.87 -23.12 -7.83
CA SER A 138 26.95 -23.65 -6.97
C SER A 138 26.55 -23.69 -5.49
N SER A 139 25.80 -22.69 -5.03
CA SER A 139 25.19 -22.66 -3.69
C SER A 139 23.82 -22.00 -3.74
N TYR A 140 22.96 -22.37 -2.80
CA TYR A 140 21.60 -21.83 -2.69
C TYR A 140 21.34 -21.29 -1.29
N THR A 141 20.59 -20.18 -1.23
CA THR A 141 20.07 -19.58 0.00
C THR A 141 18.55 -19.60 -0.03
N GLN A 142 17.92 -19.80 1.13
CA GLN A 142 16.47 -19.78 1.22
C GLN A 142 15.94 -18.36 1.02
N ALA A 143 14.83 -18.24 0.28
CA ALA A 143 14.05 -17.01 0.14
C ALA A 143 12.84 -17.05 1.09
N GLY A 144 12.67 -15.98 1.86
CA GLY A 144 11.52 -15.84 2.77
C GLY A 144 11.39 -16.99 3.79
N SER A 145 10.17 -17.17 4.31
CA SER A 145 9.83 -18.21 5.27
C SER A 145 9.42 -19.53 4.59
N THR A 146 9.33 -20.61 5.39
CA THR A 146 8.76 -21.88 4.91
C THR A 146 7.25 -21.71 4.73
N ILE A 147 6.73 -22.09 3.57
CA ILE A 147 5.30 -22.06 3.26
C ILE A 147 4.66 -23.37 3.68
N THR A 148 3.46 -23.31 4.28
CA THR A 148 2.62 -24.50 4.52
C THR A 148 1.36 -24.40 3.66
N THR A 149 1.26 -25.29 2.68
CA THR A 149 0.11 -25.42 1.80
C THR A 149 -0.93 -26.33 2.44
N ALA A 150 -2.11 -25.77 2.74
CA ALA A 150 -3.23 -26.50 3.33
C ALA A 150 -4.51 -26.50 2.46
N GLY A 151 -4.67 -25.51 1.57
CA GLY A 151 -5.85 -25.37 0.71
C GLY A 151 -5.77 -26.17 -0.59
N ASN A 152 -6.92 -26.58 -1.13
CA ASN A 152 -7.06 -27.32 -2.39
C ASN A 152 -7.45 -26.41 -3.59
N GLY A 153 -7.21 -25.10 -3.49
CA GLY A 153 -7.24 -24.14 -4.58
C GLY A 153 -5.87 -23.45 -4.72
N LEU A 154 -5.55 -22.90 -5.90
CA LEU A 154 -4.29 -22.20 -6.11
C LEU A 154 -4.20 -20.98 -5.17
N GLN A 155 -3.12 -20.95 -4.39
CA GLN A 155 -2.69 -19.83 -3.58
C GLN A 155 -1.37 -19.32 -4.14
N THR A 156 -1.07 -18.03 -4.05
CA THR A 156 0.21 -17.49 -4.55
C THR A 156 1.12 -17.14 -3.39
N ALA A 157 2.28 -17.80 -3.32
CA ALA A 157 3.38 -17.42 -2.45
C ALA A 157 4.22 -16.33 -3.13
N ARG A 158 4.65 -15.33 -2.37
CA ARG A 158 5.44 -14.19 -2.85
C ARG A 158 6.74 -14.10 -2.07
N PHE A 159 7.85 -14.03 -2.80
CA PHE A 159 9.20 -13.99 -2.24
C PHE A 159 9.96 -12.78 -2.79
N PRO A 160 10.12 -11.71 -2.00
CA PRO A 160 11.04 -10.63 -2.35
C PRO A 160 12.49 -11.17 -2.33
N LEU A 161 13.21 -11.00 -3.44
CA LEU A 161 14.62 -11.43 -3.55
C LEU A 161 15.59 -10.25 -3.64
N HIS A 162 15.20 -9.19 -4.37
CA HIS A 162 16.02 -7.99 -4.62
C HIS A 162 17.46 -8.28 -5.06
N THR A 163 17.65 -9.32 -5.89
CA THR A 163 18.95 -9.67 -6.45
C THR A 163 19.05 -9.20 -7.89
N SER A 164 20.22 -8.70 -8.29
CA SER A 164 20.54 -8.40 -9.69
C SER A 164 21.60 -9.37 -10.22
N GLY A 165 21.51 -9.70 -11.51
CA GLY A 165 22.45 -10.59 -12.18
C GLY A 165 21.87 -11.99 -12.38
N THR A 166 22.73 -13.00 -12.28
CA THR A 166 22.35 -14.41 -12.48
C THR A 166 21.46 -14.91 -11.35
N LEU A 167 20.35 -15.57 -11.70
CA LEU A 167 19.44 -16.20 -10.75
C LEU A 167 19.03 -17.60 -11.21
N ARG A 168 19.10 -18.58 -10.30
CA ARG A 168 18.41 -19.88 -10.42
C ARG A 168 17.52 -20.13 -9.23
N LEU A 169 16.36 -20.73 -9.47
CA LEU A 169 15.40 -21.09 -8.42
C LEU A 169 15.40 -22.59 -8.15
N GLU A 170 15.14 -22.93 -6.89
CA GLU A 170 14.77 -24.26 -6.45
C GLU A 170 13.54 -24.20 -5.55
N ILE A 171 12.55 -25.02 -5.86
CA ILE A 171 11.37 -25.21 -5.02
C ILE A 171 11.53 -26.54 -4.32
N ARG A 172 11.68 -26.51 -3.00
CA ARG A 172 12.00 -27.69 -2.19
C ARG A 172 10.84 -28.00 -1.26
N LYS A 173 10.22 -29.17 -1.41
CA LYS A 173 9.32 -29.70 -0.39
C LYS A 173 10.15 -30.21 0.80
N THR A 174 9.74 -29.90 2.02
CA THR A 174 10.58 -30.07 3.21
C THR A 174 9.98 -30.91 4.33
N ASP A 175 8.70 -31.24 4.26
CA ASP A 175 8.02 -32.00 5.34
C ASP A 175 8.24 -33.53 5.29
N GLY A 176 8.87 -34.06 4.24
CA GLY A 176 9.14 -35.50 4.07
C GLY A 176 7.92 -36.42 3.88
N SER A 177 6.70 -35.89 3.89
CA SER A 177 5.46 -36.65 3.75
C SER A 177 5.16 -37.03 2.30
N ASN A 178 4.40 -38.11 2.13
CA ASN A 178 3.87 -38.52 0.82
C ASN A 178 2.69 -37.66 0.33
N SER A 179 2.21 -36.70 1.14
CA SER A 179 1.22 -35.72 0.69
C SER A 179 1.78 -34.95 -0.50
N ARG A 180 0.93 -34.72 -1.51
CA ARG A 180 1.35 -34.10 -2.76
C ARG A 180 1.03 -32.60 -2.78
N LEU A 181 2.00 -31.85 -3.29
CA LEU A 181 1.96 -30.41 -3.49
C LEU A 181 1.89 -30.12 -4.99
N ASN A 182 0.87 -29.41 -5.42
CA ASN A 182 0.83 -28.81 -6.75
C ASN A 182 1.55 -27.46 -6.70
N ILE A 183 2.37 -27.19 -7.72
CA ILE A 183 3.05 -25.93 -7.99
C ILE A 183 2.70 -25.53 -9.42
N ASP A 184 2.33 -24.28 -9.61
CA ASP A 184 1.97 -23.73 -10.90
C ASP A 184 2.42 -22.26 -11.02
N ASP A 185 2.37 -21.70 -12.22
CA ASP A 185 2.54 -20.26 -12.51
C ASP A 185 3.67 -19.57 -11.70
N ILE A 186 4.92 -19.79 -12.11
CA ILE A 186 6.10 -19.14 -11.52
C ILE A 186 6.42 -17.88 -12.31
N THR A 187 6.50 -16.73 -11.64
CA THR A 187 6.89 -15.46 -12.27
C THR A 187 8.09 -14.84 -11.55
N ILE A 188 9.02 -14.24 -12.29
CA ILE A 188 10.08 -13.37 -11.75
C ILE A 188 9.86 -11.97 -12.30
N ASN A 189 9.52 -11.04 -11.42
CA ASN A 189 9.28 -9.64 -11.74
C ASN A 189 10.54 -8.82 -11.45
N GLY A 190 10.98 -8.00 -12.42
CA GLY A 190 12.19 -7.20 -12.31
C GLY A 190 12.08 -6.01 -11.34
N THR A 191 13.21 -5.58 -10.78
CA THR A 191 13.28 -4.30 -10.04
C THR A 191 13.18 -3.16 -11.06
N GLY A 192 11.98 -2.66 -11.31
CA GLY A 192 11.75 -1.49 -12.17
C GLY A 192 10.87 -1.69 -13.41
N GLN A 193 10.30 -2.88 -13.63
CA GLN A 193 9.11 -2.99 -14.48
C GLN A 193 7.89 -2.65 -13.62
N GLY A 194 7.51 -1.38 -13.63
CA GLY A 194 6.16 -0.98 -13.24
C GLY A 194 5.20 -1.58 -14.25
N ASP A 195 4.34 -2.46 -13.77
CA ASP A 195 3.28 -3.07 -14.55
C ASP A 195 2.23 -2.00 -14.89
N SER A 196 2.27 -1.51 -16.13
CA SER A 196 1.15 -0.81 -16.74
C SER A 196 0.46 -1.76 -17.70
N THR A 197 -0.35 -2.68 -17.20
CA THR A 197 -1.67 -3.01 -17.75
C THR A 197 -2.42 -4.01 -16.86
N THR A 198 -3.54 -3.52 -16.31
CA THR A 198 -4.70 -4.27 -15.79
C THR A 198 -4.53 -5.04 -14.47
N THR A 199 -5.05 -4.39 -13.42
CA THR A 199 -5.47 -4.90 -12.10
C THR A 199 -4.38 -5.42 -11.15
N PRO A 200 -4.12 -4.74 -10.01
CA PRO A 200 -3.17 -5.21 -9.02
C PRO A 200 -3.65 -6.54 -8.41
N PRO A 201 -2.76 -7.55 -8.24
CA PRO A 201 -3.14 -8.82 -7.68
C PRO A 201 -3.35 -8.67 -6.16
N PRO A 202 -4.25 -9.48 -5.60
CA PRO A 202 -4.74 -9.35 -4.25
C PRO A 202 -3.65 -9.53 -3.19
N PRO A 203 -3.74 -8.84 -2.03
CA PRO A 203 -2.88 -9.10 -0.90
C PRO A 203 -2.97 -10.57 -0.42
N PRO A 204 -1.91 -11.09 0.21
CA PRO A 204 -1.82 -12.48 0.63
C PRO A 204 -2.96 -12.85 1.61
N PRO A 205 -3.43 -14.11 1.61
CA PRO A 205 -4.38 -14.58 2.62
C PRO A 205 -3.72 -14.50 4.01
N PRO A 206 -4.50 -14.21 5.07
CA PRO A 206 -3.95 -14.00 6.40
C PRO A 206 -3.20 -15.23 6.89
N SER A 207 -1.98 -15.02 7.39
CA SER A 207 -1.36 -15.94 8.34
C SER A 207 -2.36 -16.18 9.48
N SER A 208 -2.50 -17.43 9.91
CA SER A 208 -3.52 -17.98 10.83
C SER A 208 -3.62 -17.34 12.23
N GLY A 209 -3.86 -16.03 12.30
CA GLY A 209 -4.50 -15.30 13.38
C GLY A 209 -5.83 -14.72 12.86
N SER A 210 -6.79 -14.50 13.75
CA SER A 210 -8.02 -13.78 13.39
C SER A 210 -7.68 -12.49 12.63
N GLY A 211 -8.42 -12.22 11.54
CA GLY A 211 -8.34 -10.93 10.85
C GLY A 211 -8.41 -9.77 11.83
N LYS A 212 -7.62 -8.72 11.57
CA LYS A 212 -7.58 -7.50 12.37
C LYS A 212 -8.71 -6.56 11.98
N LYS A 213 -9.14 -5.72 12.91
CA LYS A 213 -10.22 -4.77 12.73
C LYS A 213 -9.69 -3.33 12.62
N PHE A 214 -10.02 -2.67 11.52
CA PHE A 214 -9.67 -1.30 11.22
C PHE A 214 -10.94 -0.45 11.25
N LEU A 215 -10.90 0.65 11.98
CA LEU A 215 -11.96 1.66 12.00
C LEU A 215 -11.44 2.92 11.30
N PHE A 216 -12.13 3.37 10.28
CA PHE A 216 -11.86 4.63 9.57
C PHE A 216 -12.81 5.71 10.08
N ASP A 217 -12.29 6.86 10.45
CA ASP A 217 -13.10 7.97 10.94
C ASP A 217 -13.87 8.65 9.80
N ALA A 218 -15.10 9.05 10.08
CA ALA A 218 -15.90 9.97 9.26
C ALA A 218 -16.65 10.97 10.17
N THR A 219 -16.16 11.17 11.40
CA THR A 219 -16.81 12.03 12.41
C THR A 219 -16.24 13.45 12.49
N LYS A 220 -15.12 13.71 11.83
CA LYS A 220 -14.40 15.00 11.84
C LYS A 220 -14.43 15.68 10.48
N ALA A 221 -15.54 15.56 9.77
CA ALA A 221 -15.80 16.24 8.51
C ALA A 221 -14.83 15.83 7.38
N GLU A 222 -14.49 14.55 7.31
CA GLU A 222 -13.64 13.92 6.31
C GLU A 222 -14.24 14.01 4.89
N THR A 223 -15.54 14.29 4.78
CA THR A 223 -16.27 14.53 3.52
C THR A 223 -16.49 16.03 3.22
N ALA A 224 -15.77 16.93 3.90
CA ALA A 224 -15.93 18.36 3.69
C ALA A 224 -15.14 18.88 2.48
N GLY A 225 -15.74 19.82 1.75
CA GLY A 225 -15.09 20.48 0.62
C GLY A 225 -14.91 19.55 -0.57
N ASN A 226 -13.67 19.41 -1.03
CA ASN A 226 -13.30 18.55 -2.18
C ASN A 226 -12.71 17.21 -1.75
N ALA A 227 -12.84 16.87 -0.47
CA ALA A 227 -12.34 15.63 0.10
C ALA A 227 -13.53 14.69 0.38
N ASP A 228 -13.35 13.41 0.10
CA ASP A 228 -14.03 12.35 0.82
C ASP A 228 -12.92 11.44 1.30
N TRP A 229 -12.47 11.60 2.54
CA TRP A 229 -11.43 10.74 3.08
C TRP A 229 -12.05 9.54 3.81
N VAL A 230 -12.78 8.71 3.07
CA VAL A 230 -13.58 7.60 3.62
C VAL A 230 -13.43 6.32 2.82
N ILE A 231 -13.60 5.15 3.42
CA ILE A 231 -13.44 3.90 2.64
C ILE A 231 -14.61 3.61 1.71
N ASP A 232 -15.76 4.23 1.98
CA ASP A 232 -16.98 4.06 1.22
C ASP A 232 -18.04 5.09 1.64
N GLU A 233 -18.64 5.78 0.67
CA GLU A 233 -19.60 6.85 0.93
C GLU A 233 -21.01 6.54 0.43
N ASP A 234 -21.25 5.96 -0.75
CA ASP A 234 -22.62 5.74 -1.29
C ASP A 234 -23.60 6.95 -1.13
N GLY A 235 -23.06 8.18 -1.08
CA GLY A 235 -23.78 9.43 -0.77
C GLY A 235 -23.76 9.89 0.70
N SER A 236 -23.41 9.03 1.66
CA SER A 236 -23.02 9.38 3.04
C SER A 236 -22.28 8.22 3.73
N PRO A 237 -21.12 8.42 4.40
CA PRO A 237 -20.31 7.31 4.91
C PRO A 237 -21.06 6.41 5.90
N GLN A 238 -21.25 5.14 5.53
CA GLN A 238 -21.90 4.13 6.37
C GLN A 238 -20.89 3.27 7.14
N ARG A 239 -21.34 2.74 8.28
CA ARG A 239 -20.53 1.85 9.12
C ARG A 239 -19.96 0.67 8.34
N VAL A 240 -20.80 -0.02 7.58
CA VAL A 240 -20.43 -1.21 6.82
C VAL A 240 -20.40 -0.82 5.35
N PRO A 241 -19.25 -0.90 4.67
CA PRO A 241 -19.17 -0.59 3.25
C PRO A 241 -20.16 -1.42 2.42
N THR A 242 -20.68 -0.84 1.35
CA THR A 242 -21.54 -1.48 0.37
C THR A 242 -20.93 -1.42 -1.04
N PRO A 243 -20.84 -2.55 -1.76
CA PRO A 243 -21.29 -3.87 -1.35
C PRO A 243 -20.46 -4.46 -0.19
N ALA A 244 -21.09 -5.34 0.60
CA ALA A 244 -20.54 -5.82 1.86
C ALA A 244 -19.16 -6.46 1.70
N GLN A 245 -18.21 -6.11 2.57
CA GLN A 245 -16.82 -6.60 2.50
C GLN A 245 -16.63 -8.13 2.50
N ASN A 246 -17.63 -8.91 2.92
CA ASN A 246 -17.58 -10.38 2.82
C ASN A 246 -17.70 -10.91 1.38
N THR A 247 -18.06 -10.07 0.42
CA THR A 247 -18.02 -10.37 -1.01
C THR A 247 -16.67 -10.02 -1.64
N VAL A 248 -15.79 -9.35 -0.91
CA VAL A 248 -14.45 -9.00 -1.40
C VAL A 248 -13.65 -10.28 -1.57
N THR A 249 -13.20 -10.49 -2.80
CA THR A 249 -12.33 -11.58 -3.18
C THR A 249 -11.01 -11.03 -3.68
N SER A 250 -10.13 -11.97 -3.96
CA SER A 250 -8.85 -11.70 -4.55
C SER A 250 -8.94 -10.98 -5.93
N ALA A 251 -10.08 -11.10 -6.63
CA ALA A 251 -10.33 -10.48 -7.93
C ALA A 251 -11.15 -9.17 -7.85
N THR A 252 -11.59 -8.75 -6.66
CA THR A 252 -12.39 -7.53 -6.51
C THR A 252 -11.59 -6.30 -6.94
N ALA A 253 -12.18 -5.42 -7.76
CA ALA A 253 -11.51 -4.20 -8.18
C ALA A 253 -11.24 -3.28 -6.99
N GLU A 254 -10.20 -2.45 -7.07
CA GLU A 254 -9.94 -1.45 -6.03
C GLU A 254 -11.03 -0.37 -5.99
N THR A 255 -11.69 -0.13 -7.13
CA THR A 255 -12.86 0.75 -7.29
C THR A 255 -14.18 0.10 -6.87
N TYR A 256 -14.15 -0.90 -5.97
CA TYR A 256 -15.36 -1.61 -5.54
C TYR A 256 -16.24 -0.79 -4.60
N TRP A 257 -15.60 0.12 -3.87
CA TRP A 257 -16.21 1.17 -3.06
C TRP A 257 -15.80 2.54 -3.62
N THR A 258 -16.44 3.59 -3.12
CA THR A 258 -16.17 4.98 -3.53
C THR A 258 -15.98 5.88 -2.32
N GLY A 259 -14.84 6.57 -2.22
CA GLY A 259 -14.51 7.42 -1.09
C GLY A 259 -13.04 7.87 -1.00
N ALA A 260 -12.26 7.87 -2.09
CA ALA A 260 -10.83 8.21 -2.12
C ALA A 260 -9.88 7.31 -1.31
N LEU A 261 -10.34 6.65 -0.23
CA LEU A 261 -9.60 5.65 0.55
C LEU A 261 -10.05 4.21 0.22
N SER A 262 -10.94 4.04 -0.75
CA SER A 262 -11.59 2.76 -1.09
C SER A 262 -10.59 1.65 -1.36
N SER A 263 -9.54 1.96 -2.13
CA SER A 263 -8.49 1.03 -2.54
C SER A 263 -7.71 0.53 -1.34
N TRP A 264 -7.51 1.37 -0.32
CA TRP A 264 -6.91 0.97 0.94
C TRP A 264 -7.84 0.05 1.73
N GLY A 265 -9.12 0.40 1.85
CA GLY A 265 -10.14 -0.44 2.48
C GLY A 265 -10.23 -1.82 1.82
N ILE A 266 -10.24 -1.87 0.48
CA ILE A 266 -10.26 -3.10 -0.32
C ILE A 266 -8.96 -3.89 -0.15
N ALA A 267 -7.80 -3.24 -0.08
CA ALA A 267 -6.53 -3.92 0.19
C ALA A 267 -6.54 -4.60 1.56
N LEU A 268 -7.06 -3.95 2.60
CA LEU A 268 -7.22 -4.56 3.92
C LEU A 268 -8.21 -5.73 3.89
N ALA A 269 -9.37 -5.57 3.24
CA ALA A 269 -10.37 -6.62 3.12
C ALA A 269 -9.84 -7.86 2.36
N LYS A 270 -9.11 -7.65 1.25
CA LYS A 270 -8.44 -8.73 0.51
C LYS A 270 -7.36 -9.43 1.35
N ALA A 271 -6.72 -8.73 2.29
CA ALA A 271 -5.76 -9.31 3.23
C ALA A 271 -6.44 -10.10 4.38
N GLY A 272 -7.77 -10.21 4.35
CA GLY A 272 -8.56 -10.92 5.37
C GLY A 272 -8.78 -10.11 6.65
N HIS A 273 -8.66 -8.78 6.59
CA HIS A 273 -9.01 -7.89 7.68
C HIS A 273 -10.43 -7.38 7.53
N THR A 274 -11.00 -6.86 8.62
CA THR A 274 -12.31 -6.21 8.61
C THR A 274 -12.11 -4.70 8.69
N VAL A 275 -12.80 -3.98 7.83
CA VAL A 275 -12.84 -2.51 7.83
C VAL A 275 -14.25 -2.04 8.16
N GLU A 276 -14.37 -1.00 8.97
CA GLU A 276 -15.62 -0.27 9.20
C GLU A 276 -15.33 1.22 9.16
N THR A 277 -16.33 2.02 8.79
CA THR A 277 -16.31 3.47 8.97
C THR A 277 -16.97 3.82 10.31
N LEU A 278 -16.52 4.86 10.99
CA LEU A 278 -17.22 5.49 12.11
C LEU A 278 -18.04 6.67 11.57
N PRO A 279 -19.36 6.51 11.33
CA PRO A 279 -20.13 7.53 10.63
C PRO A 279 -20.28 8.82 11.42
N ALA A 280 -20.42 9.94 10.72
CA ALA A 280 -20.75 11.24 11.29
C ALA A 280 -21.91 11.15 12.30
N GLY A 281 -21.77 11.83 13.44
CA GLY A 281 -22.73 11.77 14.55
C GLY A 281 -22.53 10.60 15.52
N THR A 282 -21.63 9.65 15.21
CA THR A 282 -21.18 8.63 16.16
C THR A 282 -20.09 9.20 17.07
N ALA A 283 -20.07 8.80 18.35
CA ALA A 283 -19.05 9.27 19.28
C ALA A 283 -17.77 8.41 19.23
N ILE A 284 -16.60 9.06 19.22
CA ILE A 284 -15.32 8.37 19.44
C ILE A 284 -15.19 8.07 20.94
N THR A 285 -15.27 6.79 21.32
CA THR A 285 -15.19 6.36 22.73
C THR A 285 -14.20 5.21 22.92
N TYR A 286 -13.70 5.04 24.15
CA TYR A 286 -12.89 3.89 24.54
C TYR A 286 -13.33 3.38 25.92
N GLY A 287 -13.66 2.09 26.00
CA GLY A 287 -14.16 1.44 27.22
C GLY A 287 -15.67 1.61 27.46
N ASN A 288 -16.42 2.13 26.48
CA ASN A 288 -17.88 2.24 26.55
C ASN A 288 -18.55 1.03 25.90
N SER A 289 -18.94 0.05 26.71
CA SER A 289 -19.59 -1.18 26.23
C SER A 289 -20.93 -0.98 25.52
N SER A 290 -21.56 0.20 25.66
CA SER A 290 -22.82 0.54 24.98
C SER A 290 -22.61 1.09 23.57
N ASN A 291 -21.38 1.51 23.23
CA ASN A 291 -21.05 1.93 21.88
C ASN A 291 -20.60 0.72 21.04
N PRO A 292 -21.37 0.29 20.02
CA PRO A 292 -21.01 -0.86 19.19
C PRO A 292 -19.76 -0.63 18.33
N GLN A 293 -19.33 0.62 18.18
CA GLN A 293 -18.09 1.02 17.50
C GLN A 293 -17.07 1.63 18.48
N ASP A 294 -17.15 1.30 19.78
CA ASP A 294 -16.12 1.69 20.74
C ASP A 294 -14.73 1.20 20.30
N LEU A 295 -13.71 2.04 20.46
CA LEU A 295 -12.35 1.76 20.02
C LEU A 295 -11.76 0.47 20.63
N SER A 296 -12.27 0.00 21.78
CA SER A 296 -11.85 -1.29 22.35
C SER A 296 -12.22 -2.51 21.50
N ASN A 297 -13.10 -2.35 20.50
CA ASN A 297 -13.50 -3.42 19.58
C ASN A 297 -12.63 -3.50 18.31
N TYR A 298 -11.67 -2.59 18.14
CA TYR A 298 -10.82 -2.49 16.95
C TYR A 298 -9.34 -2.58 17.31
N ASP A 299 -8.52 -2.98 16.34
CA ASP A 299 -7.07 -3.05 16.50
C ASP A 299 -6.40 -1.74 16.06
N VAL A 300 -6.94 -1.10 15.02
CA VAL A 300 -6.41 0.14 14.44
C VAL A 300 -7.52 1.16 14.22
N PHE A 301 -7.25 2.41 14.59
CA PHE A 301 -8.09 3.57 14.28
C PHE A 301 -7.35 4.47 13.30
N VAL A 302 -7.99 4.77 12.17
CA VAL A 302 -7.48 5.59 11.07
C VAL A 302 -8.29 6.87 11.03
N ILE A 303 -7.62 8.01 11.08
CA ILE A 303 -8.26 9.32 10.90
C ILE A 303 -7.47 10.05 9.82
N ASP A 304 -8.18 10.46 8.78
CA ASP A 304 -7.62 11.19 7.67
C ASP A 304 -8.11 12.62 7.62
N GLU A 305 -7.16 13.56 7.56
CA GLU A 305 -7.37 15.01 7.49
C GLU A 305 -8.57 15.48 8.34
N PRO A 306 -8.55 15.31 9.67
CA PRO A 306 -9.66 15.76 10.49
C PRO A 306 -9.83 17.26 10.31
N ASN A 307 -11.06 17.68 10.05
CA ASN A 307 -11.50 19.05 9.77
C ASN A 307 -12.40 19.58 10.90
N THR A 308 -12.41 18.93 12.05
CA THR A 308 -13.12 19.42 13.24
C THR A 308 -12.33 19.01 14.47
N LEU A 309 -12.21 19.92 15.44
CA LEU A 309 -11.51 19.62 16.69
C LEU A 309 -12.14 18.44 17.44
N PHE A 310 -11.27 17.58 17.98
CA PHE A 310 -11.68 16.56 18.94
C PHE A 310 -12.15 17.22 20.25
N THR A 311 -13.25 16.74 20.80
CA THR A 311 -13.68 17.09 22.16
C THR A 311 -12.72 16.51 23.20
N ALA A 312 -12.74 17.03 24.43
CA ALA A 312 -11.88 16.55 25.51
C ALA A 312 -12.07 15.03 25.80
N SER A 313 -13.30 14.52 25.67
CA SER A 313 -13.60 13.09 25.83
C SER A 313 -13.04 12.25 24.69
N GLU A 314 -13.10 12.73 23.45
CA GLU A 314 -12.58 12.00 22.28
C GLU A 314 -11.06 11.95 22.31
N LYS A 315 -10.39 13.07 22.64
CA LYS A 315 -8.93 13.09 22.87
C LYS A 315 -8.52 12.05 23.93
N THR A 316 -9.27 12.01 25.03
CA THR A 316 -9.02 11.04 26.11
C THR A 316 -9.24 9.60 25.63
N ALA A 317 -10.27 9.35 24.83
CA ALA A 317 -10.54 8.03 24.25
C ALA A 317 -9.43 7.57 23.30
N ILE A 318 -9.01 8.42 22.35
CA ILE A 318 -7.96 8.14 21.38
C ILE A 318 -6.64 7.83 22.10
N LEU A 319 -6.23 8.69 23.03
CA LEU A 319 -4.97 8.51 23.75
C LEU A 319 -4.98 7.25 24.63
N ASN A 320 -6.11 6.95 25.28
CA ASN A 320 -6.25 5.71 26.05
C ASN A 320 -6.27 4.46 25.15
N PHE A 321 -6.92 4.52 23.99
CA PHE A 321 -6.89 3.42 23.02
C PHE A 321 -5.45 3.07 22.62
N VAL A 322 -4.62 4.07 22.28
CA VAL A 322 -3.20 3.84 21.97
C VAL A 322 -2.45 3.35 23.20
N ASN A 323 -2.59 4.01 24.36
CA ASN A 323 -1.89 3.61 25.59
C ASN A 323 -2.11 2.13 25.96
N HIS A 324 -3.32 1.62 25.73
CA HIS A 324 -3.71 0.25 26.02
C HIS A 324 -3.52 -0.73 24.84
N GLY A 325 -2.77 -0.34 23.81
CA GLY A 325 -2.27 -1.27 22.81
C GLY A 325 -2.86 -1.14 21.42
N GLY A 326 -3.77 -0.20 21.20
CA GLY A 326 -4.32 0.12 19.88
C GLY A 326 -3.28 0.75 18.95
N GLY A 327 -3.51 0.63 17.65
CA GLY A 327 -2.77 1.32 16.60
C GLY A 327 -3.48 2.59 16.15
N LEU A 328 -2.80 3.74 16.15
CA LEU A 328 -3.34 4.99 15.60
C LEU A 328 -2.64 5.34 14.29
N PHE A 329 -3.42 5.46 13.22
CA PHE A 329 -2.98 5.95 11.93
C PHE A 329 -3.45 7.40 11.78
N MET A 330 -2.51 8.33 11.79
CA MET A 330 -2.75 9.76 11.71
C MET A 330 -2.39 10.24 10.31
N ILE A 331 -3.35 10.84 9.61
CA ILE A 331 -3.06 11.54 8.34
C ILE A 331 -3.47 13.00 8.54
N ALA A 332 -2.54 13.89 8.28
CA ALA A 332 -2.78 15.33 8.22
C ALA A 332 -2.59 15.81 6.79
N ASP A 333 -2.79 17.09 6.57
CA ASP A 333 -2.58 17.74 5.28
C ASP A 333 -1.76 19.04 5.50
N HIS A 334 -1.78 20.00 4.58
CA HIS A 334 -1.09 21.28 4.67
C HIS A 334 -1.76 22.32 5.60
N ASN A 335 -1.03 23.39 5.87
CA ASN A 335 -1.61 24.66 6.31
C ASN A 335 -2.57 25.21 5.24
N ILE A 336 -3.76 25.66 5.63
CA ILE A 336 -4.92 25.97 4.76
C ILE A 336 -5.66 24.71 4.28
N SER A 337 -5.69 23.66 5.09
CA SER A 337 -6.51 22.45 4.87
C SER A 337 -7.87 22.50 5.55
N ASP A 338 -8.29 23.64 6.12
CA ASP A 338 -9.64 23.86 6.64
C ASP A 338 -10.71 23.81 5.51
N ARG A 339 -11.27 22.63 5.29
CA ARG A 339 -12.28 22.33 4.26
C ARG A 339 -13.69 22.72 4.69
N ASN A 340 -13.98 22.77 5.99
CA ASN A 340 -15.32 23.09 6.51
C ASN A 340 -15.46 24.56 6.93
N ASN A 341 -14.38 25.34 6.89
CA ASN A 341 -14.28 26.75 7.28
C ASN A 341 -14.58 27.00 8.76
N ASP A 342 -14.19 26.07 9.65
CA ASP A 342 -14.35 26.22 11.10
C ASP A 342 -13.17 26.93 11.79
N GLY A 343 -12.11 27.23 11.03
CA GLY A 343 -10.92 27.94 11.46
C GLY A 343 -9.77 27.02 11.89
N HIS A 344 -9.88 25.71 11.68
CA HIS A 344 -8.86 24.75 12.09
C HIS A 344 -8.38 23.86 10.93
N ASP A 345 -7.10 23.99 10.58
CA ASP A 345 -6.45 23.06 9.65
C ASP A 345 -6.15 21.72 10.34
N SER A 346 -6.07 20.63 9.56
CA SER A 346 -5.80 19.30 10.12
C SER A 346 -4.48 19.20 10.92
N PRO A 347 -3.37 19.88 10.56
CA PRO A 347 -2.21 19.99 11.45
C PRO A 347 -2.52 20.65 12.81
N ASN A 348 -3.38 21.67 12.84
CA ASN A 348 -3.78 22.32 14.09
C ASN A 348 -4.55 21.35 14.98
N ILE A 349 -5.48 20.60 14.40
CA ILE A 349 -6.33 19.63 15.11
C ILE A 349 -5.49 18.51 15.73
N TRP A 350 -4.52 17.99 14.97
CA TRP A 350 -3.59 17.00 15.51
C TRP A 350 -2.70 17.57 16.61
N ASN A 351 -2.14 18.77 16.45
CA ASN A 351 -1.34 19.39 17.49
C ASN A 351 -2.16 19.70 18.77
N ASP A 352 -3.44 20.01 18.63
CA ASP A 352 -4.37 20.20 19.74
C ASP A 352 -4.66 18.88 20.48
N LEU A 353 -4.78 17.73 19.79
CA LEU A 353 -4.77 16.41 20.44
C LEU A 353 -3.48 16.20 21.25
N MET A 354 -2.33 16.57 20.68
CA MET A 354 -1.02 16.35 21.30
C MET A 354 -0.79 17.20 22.56
N THR A 355 -1.27 18.45 22.57
CA THR A 355 -0.88 19.45 23.59
C THR A 355 -2.02 19.88 24.52
N ASN A 356 -3.28 19.74 24.09
CA ASN A 356 -4.46 20.16 24.83
C ASN A 356 -5.35 18.95 25.16
N ASN A 357 -4.77 17.99 25.89
CA ASN A 357 -5.45 16.81 26.38
C ASN A 357 -5.19 16.61 27.89
N SER A 358 -5.98 15.74 28.53
CA SER A 358 -5.88 15.48 29.97
C SER A 358 -5.04 14.25 30.35
N VAL A 359 -4.53 13.50 29.35
CA VAL A 359 -3.86 12.22 29.55
C VAL A 359 -2.35 12.41 29.73
N GLN A 360 -1.70 13.00 28.73
CA GLN A 360 -0.26 13.28 28.74
C GLN A 360 0.05 14.36 27.70
N ASN A 361 0.87 15.33 28.08
CA ASN A 361 1.36 16.33 27.13
C ASN A 361 2.36 15.69 26.14
N ASN A 362 2.12 15.88 24.85
CA ASN A 362 2.89 15.36 23.72
C ASN A 362 3.25 13.85 23.85
N PRO A 363 2.25 12.95 23.92
CA PRO A 363 2.48 11.55 24.23
C PRO A 363 3.26 10.80 23.14
N PHE A 364 3.25 11.29 21.90
CA PHE A 364 3.91 10.66 20.75
C PHE A 364 5.24 11.31 20.38
N GLY A 365 5.62 12.41 21.04
CA GLY A 365 6.92 13.07 20.87
C GLY A 365 7.11 13.75 19.52
N PHE A 366 6.06 14.32 18.93
CA PHE A 366 6.17 15.12 17.70
C PHE A 366 5.13 16.24 17.64
N SER A 367 5.37 17.20 16.76
CA SER A 367 4.41 18.21 16.31
C SER A 367 4.37 18.23 14.79
N ILE A 368 3.22 18.60 14.23
CA ILE A 368 3.06 18.82 12.80
C ILE A 368 3.28 20.31 12.53
N ASP A 369 4.25 20.63 11.70
CA ASP A 369 4.57 22.01 11.33
C ASP A 369 3.52 22.55 10.35
N LEU A 370 3.15 23.82 10.48
CA LEU A 370 2.22 24.46 9.55
C LEU A 370 2.95 24.84 8.26
N THR A 371 3.12 23.87 7.38
CA THR A 371 3.76 24.05 6.07
C THR A 371 2.82 23.66 4.94
N ASN A 372 3.21 23.99 3.71
CA ASN A 372 2.54 23.54 2.50
C ASN A 372 3.63 23.20 1.48
N ILE A 373 3.95 21.92 1.34
CA ILE A 373 5.05 21.41 0.51
C ILE A 373 4.51 20.49 -0.58
N SER A 374 5.12 20.56 -1.76
CA SER A 374 4.82 19.65 -2.87
C SER A 374 6.13 19.11 -3.44
N GLU A 375 6.36 17.81 -3.31
CA GLU A 375 7.58 17.16 -3.77
C GLU A 375 7.46 15.63 -3.84
N LEU A 376 8.27 15.02 -4.69
CA LEU A 376 8.54 13.57 -4.64
C LEU A 376 9.87 13.34 -3.93
N SER A 377 9.82 12.88 -2.68
CA SER A 377 11.01 12.59 -1.90
C SER A 377 11.47 11.14 -2.06
N THR A 378 12.79 10.97 -2.19
CA THR A 378 13.48 9.67 -2.10
C THR A 378 14.29 9.54 -0.80
N ASN A 379 14.17 10.51 0.11
CA ASN A 379 14.95 10.60 1.34
C ASN A 379 14.35 9.71 2.44
N VAL A 380 14.32 8.40 2.17
CA VAL A 380 13.85 7.36 3.08
C VAL A 380 14.93 7.04 4.11
N LEU A 381 14.56 6.81 5.37
CA LEU A 381 15.46 6.50 6.48
C LEU A 381 16.53 5.48 6.07
N THR A 382 17.78 5.86 6.24
CA THR A 382 18.93 4.99 5.97
C THR A 382 19.46 4.36 7.26
N GLY A 383 20.15 3.22 7.13
CA GLY A 383 20.80 2.56 8.27
C GLY A 383 19.89 1.69 9.14
N ASN A 384 18.60 1.53 8.80
CA ASN A 384 17.68 0.62 9.47
C ASN A 384 16.94 -0.28 8.47
N SER A 385 17.67 -1.23 7.87
CA SER A 385 17.15 -2.12 6.82
C SER A 385 16.12 -3.14 7.30
N THR A 386 15.82 -3.19 8.59
CA THR A 386 14.82 -4.08 9.19
C THR A 386 13.59 -3.32 9.68
N ASN A 387 13.47 -2.01 9.40
CA ASN A 387 12.29 -1.25 9.79
C ASN A 387 11.04 -1.81 9.09
N PRO A 388 10.04 -2.35 9.83
CA PRO A 388 8.87 -3.00 9.23
C PRO A 388 7.93 -2.03 8.51
N LEU A 389 8.03 -0.72 8.75
CA LEU A 389 7.26 0.29 8.02
C LEU A 389 7.84 0.52 6.62
N LEU A 390 9.17 0.46 6.51
CA LEU A 390 9.90 0.74 5.26
C LEU A 390 10.25 -0.52 4.46
N HIS A 391 10.31 -1.67 5.12
CA HIS A 391 10.73 -2.96 4.57
C HIS A 391 9.79 -4.10 4.98
N GLY A 392 8.51 -3.76 5.19
CA GLY A 392 7.50 -4.70 5.67
C GLY A 392 7.02 -5.70 4.61
N SER A 393 6.06 -6.52 5.03
CA SER A 393 5.49 -7.59 4.21
C SER A 393 4.87 -7.14 2.88
N GLN A 394 4.54 -5.86 2.75
CA GLN A 394 3.89 -5.31 1.57
C GLN A 394 4.89 -4.80 0.52
N GLY A 395 6.17 -4.71 0.89
CA GLY A 395 7.26 -4.29 0.01
C GLY A 395 8.07 -3.13 0.58
N ASN A 396 9.07 -2.70 -0.18
CA ASN A 396 9.94 -1.60 0.21
C ASN A 396 9.32 -0.24 -0.12
N VAL A 397 9.43 0.68 0.84
CA VAL A 397 9.17 2.11 0.64
C VAL A 397 10.41 2.74 0.04
N THR A 398 10.26 3.35 -1.13
CA THR A 398 11.36 3.96 -1.89
C THR A 398 11.15 5.45 -2.16
N LYS A 399 9.89 5.89 -2.25
CA LYS A 399 9.51 7.29 -2.44
C LYS A 399 8.18 7.61 -1.75
N LEU A 400 8.00 8.89 -1.44
CA LEU A 400 6.76 9.47 -0.98
C LEU A 400 6.57 10.81 -1.70
N GLU A 401 5.48 10.94 -2.43
CA GLU A 401 5.05 12.20 -3.05
C GLU A 401 4.13 12.93 -2.09
N PHE A 402 4.26 14.25 -1.99
CA PHE A 402 3.26 15.16 -1.41
C PHE A 402 2.76 16.14 -2.48
N ASN A 403 1.47 16.42 -2.48
CA ASN A 403 0.78 17.41 -3.30
C ASN A 403 0.04 18.41 -2.39
N ASN A 404 0.83 19.18 -1.63
CA ASN A 404 0.45 20.10 -0.55
C ASN A 404 0.38 19.41 0.82
N GLY A 405 1.50 18.94 1.35
CA GLY A 405 1.59 18.41 2.70
C GLY A 405 2.18 19.37 3.74
N SER A 406 2.06 19.00 5.00
CA SER A 406 2.83 19.56 6.12
C SER A 406 4.15 18.80 6.36
N THR A 407 5.00 19.27 7.27
CA THR A 407 6.15 18.51 7.81
C THR A 407 5.97 18.17 9.28
N ILE A 408 6.82 17.31 9.81
CA ILE A 408 6.85 16.89 11.20
C ILE A 408 8.18 17.31 11.82
N THR A 409 8.09 17.83 13.05
CA THR A 409 9.23 17.99 13.95
C THR A 409 9.10 16.99 15.10
N ILE A 410 10.09 16.11 15.25
CA ILE A 410 10.13 15.10 16.32
C ILE A 410 10.95 15.58 17.52
N ASN A 411 10.59 15.11 18.72
CA ASN A 411 11.26 15.36 19.98
C ASN A 411 11.51 14.04 20.73
N PRO A 412 12.63 13.35 20.43
CA PRO A 412 13.00 12.10 21.10
C PRO A 412 13.18 12.23 22.63
N SER A 413 13.44 13.44 23.13
CA SER A 413 13.50 13.69 24.58
C SER A 413 12.12 13.67 25.25
N ALA A 414 11.05 13.97 24.51
CA ALA A 414 9.67 13.84 24.98
C ALA A 414 9.17 12.39 24.85
N ASN A 415 9.54 11.70 23.77
CA ASN A 415 9.26 10.28 23.60
C ASN A 415 10.37 9.60 22.79
N ALA A 416 11.15 8.74 23.42
CA ALA A 416 12.28 8.04 22.79
C ALA A 416 11.87 7.03 21.70
N ALA A 417 10.59 6.68 21.59
CA ALA A 417 10.07 5.80 20.55
C ALA A 417 9.80 6.53 19.22
N VAL A 418 9.81 7.87 19.20
CA VAL A 418 9.55 8.63 17.98
C VAL A 418 10.70 8.48 16.97
N GLN A 419 10.37 8.25 15.70
CA GLN A 419 11.34 8.07 14.63
C GLN A 419 10.79 8.62 13.31
N GLY A 420 11.54 9.53 12.68
CA GLY A 420 11.28 9.92 11.29
C GLY A 420 11.56 8.77 10.32
N LEU A 421 10.77 8.68 9.24
CA LEU A 421 10.82 7.58 8.28
C LEU A 421 11.14 8.08 6.87
N VAL A 422 10.58 9.21 6.46
CA VAL A 422 10.88 9.89 5.20
C VAL A 422 11.00 11.38 5.47
N TRP A 423 12.01 12.02 4.88
CA TRP A 423 12.25 13.46 4.98
C TRP A 423 12.00 14.14 3.64
N GLN A 424 11.89 15.46 3.63
CA GLN A 424 12.01 16.25 2.40
C GLN A 424 13.35 15.99 1.68
N GLY A 425 13.34 16.10 0.35
CA GLY A 425 14.53 15.98 -0.48
C GLY A 425 15.58 17.04 -0.17
N GLY A 426 16.85 16.64 -0.09
CA GLY A 426 17.96 17.56 0.17
C GLY A 426 18.17 17.94 1.64
N TYR A 427 17.29 17.52 2.55
CA TYR A 427 17.47 17.71 3.99
C TYR A 427 18.20 16.54 4.64
N ALA A 428 18.91 16.81 5.74
CA ALA A 428 19.52 15.76 6.55
C ALA A 428 18.46 14.96 7.30
N GLN A 429 18.70 13.66 7.52
CA GLN A 429 17.82 12.79 8.31
C GLN A 429 17.95 13.10 9.81
N ASN A 430 17.37 14.22 10.24
CA ASN A 430 17.39 14.74 11.61
C ASN A 430 15.95 14.89 12.15
N ASN A 431 15.75 15.77 13.13
CA ASN A 431 14.47 15.90 13.83
C ASN A 431 13.43 16.79 13.13
N THR A 432 13.73 17.42 12.00
CA THR A 432 12.80 18.33 11.28
C THR A 432 12.66 17.93 9.82
N HIS A 433 11.72 18.55 9.09
CA HIS A 433 11.46 18.28 7.66
C HIS A 433 11.06 16.83 7.38
N ILE A 434 10.43 16.17 8.35
CA ILE A 434 9.96 14.79 8.22
C ILE A 434 8.59 14.81 7.53
N MET A 435 8.37 13.95 6.55
CA MET A 435 7.10 13.78 5.84
C MET A 435 6.24 12.68 6.49
N CYS A 436 6.86 11.64 7.03
CA CYS A 436 6.16 10.65 7.87
C CYS A 436 7.04 10.12 8.99
N ALA A 437 6.41 9.77 10.11
CA ALA A 437 7.07 9.31 11.32
C ALA A 437 6.29 8.17 11.99
N SER A 438 6.95 7.48 12.90
CA SER A 438 6.34 6.52 13.81
C SER A 438 6.63 6.88 15.26
N SER A 439 5.80 6.37 16.18
CA SER A 439 5.99 6.49 17.62
C SER A 439 5.28 5.34 18.35
N ALA A 440 5.38 5.33 19.67
CA ALA A 440 4.66 4.41 20.54
C ALA A 440 4.17 5.16 21.78
N PHE A 441 3.02 4.75 22.33
CA PHE A 441 2.52 5.27 23.60
C PHE A 441 1.87 4.13 24.39
N GLY A 442 2.31 3.96 25.63
CA GLY A 442 2.00 2.75 26.40
C GLY A 442 2.44 1.49 25.65
N THR A 443 1.48 0.64 25.31
CA THR A 443 1.72 -0.59 24.53
C THR A 443 1.24 -0.51 23.08
N GLY A 444 0.76 0.67 22.66
CA GLY A 444 0.26 0.94 21.31
C GLY A 444 1.34 1.47 20.38
N ARG A 445 0.94 1.63 19.11
CA ARG A 445 1.78 2.06 18.01
C ARG A 445 1.12 3.23 17.30
N VAL A 446 1.91 4.18 16.82
CA VAL A 446 1.44 5.37 16.11
C VAL A 446 2.23 5.53 14.82
N PHE A 447 1.53 5.77 13.73
CA PHE A 447 2.12 6.19 12.46
C PHE A 447 1.45 7.49 12.04
N VAL A 448 2.25 8.44 11.56
CA VAL A 448 1.78 9.73 11.07
C VAL A 448 2.39 10.03 9.70
N VAL A 449 1.56 10.48 8.78
CA VAL A 449 1.95 11.13 7.51
C VAL A 449 1.18 12.44 7.39
N THR A 450 1.76 13.43 6.72
CA THR A 450 1.26 14.80 6.73
C THR A 450 0.80 15.30 5.36
N ASP A 451 0.31 14.39 4.53
CA ASP A 451 -0.44 14.69 3.31
C ASP A 451 -1.44 13.55 3.07
N SER A 452 -2.66 13.87 2.68
CA SER A 452 -3.74 12.94 2.35
C SER A 452 -3.69 12.46 0.89
N SER A 453 -3.12 13.27 -0.03
CA SER A 453 -3.00 12.95 -1.45
C SER A 453 -2.29 11.62 -1.77
N PRO A 454 -1.30 11.10 -1.01
CA PRO A 454 -0.64 9.84 -1.35
C PRO A 454 -1.56 8.61 -1.21
N ILE A 455 -2.66 8.74 -0.46
CA ILE A 455 -3.64 7.68 -0.21
C ILE A 455 -4.80 7.74 -1.21
N ASP A 456 -5.04 8.90 -1.81
CA ASP A 456 -6.13 9.12 -2.75
C ASP A 456 -6.03 8.18 -3.96
N ASP A 457 -7.13 7.48 -4.22
CA ASP A 457 -7.26 6.50 -5.29
C ASP A 457 -8.17 6.95 -6.45
N GLY A 458 -8.69 8.18 -6.40
CA GLY A 458 -9.59 8.74 -7.41
C GLY A 458 -11.03 8.25 -7.35
N THR A 459 -11.44 7.52 -6.31
CA THR A 459 -12.78 6.95 -6.19
C THR A 459 -13.77 7.81 -5.39
N GLY A 460 -13.42 9.04 -5.04
CA GLY A 460 -14.33 9.93 -4.31
C GLY A 460 -15.57 10.34 -5.09
N ALA A 461 -16.46 11.05 -4.42
CA ALA A 461 -17.74 11.55 -4.87
C ALA A 461 -17.63 12.40 -6.14
N GLN A 462 -18.74 12.42 -6.88
CA GLN A 462 -18.84 13.17 -8.12
C GLN A 462 -18.64 14.67 -7.88
N GLY A 463 -17.63 15.25 -8.53
CA GLY A 463 -17.32 16.67 -8.45
C GLY A 463 -16.05 16.98 -7.66
N ASN A 464 -15.52 15.99 -6.94
CA ASN A 464 -14.27 16.16 -6.20
C ASN A 464 -13.05 16.17 -7.13
N HIS A 465 -12.06 16.96 -6.72
CA HIS A 465 -10.79 17.11 -7.42
C HIS A 465 -9.73 16.27 -6.71
N LEU A 466 -9.60 15.03 -7.18
CA LEU A 466 -8.79 14.00 -6.55
C LEU A 466 -7.42 13.84 -7.22
N TYR A 467 -6.45 13.40 -6.43
CA TYR A 467 -5.07 13.12 -6.82
C TYR A 467 -4.82 11.61 -6.79
N VAL A 468 -5.01 10.92 -7.92
CA VAL A 468 -4.79 9.46 -7.98
C VAL A 468 -3.32 9.10 -7.75
N ALA A 469 -2.97 8.78 -6.50
CA ALA A 469 -1.60 8.53 -6.08
C ALA A 469 -1.42 7.20 -5.34
N TRP A 470 -2.49 6.57 -4.83
CA TRP A 470 -2.44 5.26 -4.17
C TRP A 470 -1.54 4.22 -4.87
N PRO A 471 -1.70 3.97 -6.20
CA PRO A 471 -0.90 2.97 -6.90
C PRO A 471 0.49 3.49 -7.33
N LEU A 472 0.80 4.76 -7.08
CA LEU A 472 2.04 5.37 -7.53
C LEU A 472 3.19 5.09 -6.56
N TYR A 473 4.39 5.04 -7.15
CA TYR A 473 5.66 4.91 -6.45
C TYR A 473 5.70 3.75 -5.44
N SER A 474 5.71 4.06 -4.15
CA SER A 474 5.62 3.08 -3.07
C SER A 474 4.59 3.49 -2.01
N HIS A 475 3.56 4.24 -2.39
CA HIS A 475 2.53 4.71 -1.47
C HIS A 475 1.76 3.53 -0.89
N THR A 476 1.18 2.67 -1.73
CA THR A 476 0.52 1.42 -1.30
C THR A 476 1.38 0.63 -0.30
N GLN A 477 2.69 0.48 -0.56
CA GLN A 477 3.61 -0.22 0.35
C GLN A 477 3.71 0.46 1.70
N LEU A 478 3.88 1.79 1.74
CA LEU A 478 3.97 2.54 2.99
C LEU A 478 2.69 2.41 3.81
N PHE A 479 1.52 2.66 3.20
CA PHE A 479 0.22 2.64 3.89
C PHE A 479 -0.16 1.23 4.37
N MET A 480 0.08 0.21 3.56
CA MET A 480 -0.21 -1.17 3.96
C MET A 480 0.81 -1.69 4.99
N ASN A 481 2.10 -1.34 4.89
CA ASN A 481 3.07 -1.67 5.95
C ASN A 481 2.73 -0.96 7.27
N ALA A 482 2.36 0.32 7.23
CA ALA A 482 1.90 1.05 8.41
C ALA A 482 0.66 0.41 9.03
N SER A 483 -0.34 0.05 8.21
CA SER A 483 -1.56 -0.63 8.67
C SER A 483 -1.25 -1.93 9.42
N LEU A 484 -0.42 -2.80 8.83
CA LEU A 484 -0.08 -4.10 9.42
C LEU A 484 0.82 -3.97 10.65
N TRP A 485 1.73 -2.99 10.65
CA TRP A 485 2.56 -2.70 11.82
C TRP A 485 1.72 -2.18 12.97
N LEU A 486 0.79 -1.25 12.73
CA LEU A 486 -0.16 -0.77 13.74
C LEU A 486 -1.01 -1.91 14.31
N ALA A 487 -1.44 -2.84 13.46
CA ALA A 487 -2.21 -4.02 13.85
C ALA A 487 -1.38 -5.13 14.53
N LYS A 488 -0.07 -4.92 14.74
CA LYS A 488 0.89 -5.86 15.36
C LYS A 488 1.05 -7.18 14.58
N LEU A 489 0.95 -7.10 13.26
CA LEU A 489 1.15 -8.24 12.35
C LEU A 489 2.58 -8.32 11.79
N GLN A 490 3.41 -7.32 12.10
CA GLN A 490 4.84 -7.29 11.77
C GLN A 490 5.66 -6.50 12.79
#